data_AF-A0A9E4YFL1-F1
#
_entry.id   AF-A0A9E4YFL1-F1
#
_cell.length_a   1.000
_cell.length_b   1.000
_cell.length_c   1.000
_cell.angle_alpha   90.00
_cell.angle_beta   90.00
_cell.angle_gamma   90.00
#
_symmetry.space_group_name_H-M   'P 1'
#
loop_
_entity.id
_entity.type
_entity.pdbx_description
1 polymer ?
#
loop_
_entity_poly.entity_id
_entity_poly.type
_entity_poly.pdbx_seq_one_letter_code
_entity_poly.pdbx_strand_id
1 'polypeptide(L)'
;MLIILVFLIIIGLIIYGVVAWRRREHVAETDPGIGTVRRLYFYAVAFVALMMAANGVVLLVRFVLDGLFGGTLVSSSNAMLAGGVSLTAVGLPLWIFHFRLIQRYVREIQVESRSLLRKLYMYLTMAVSGALIINSAVQLLRWAFGAGDFSGYHGGAVIIWAAVWAFHWRIEEAEGQATPDTLGVRRLYLYMASLATLAMLSFGVGRIAYLVLLEGYDALTSATILLSDDTGLWRPALRGALAVGIVGGLTWGLHWLYLARRDFGSALRQLYLYIFAILGGVITILTALAVALSGVLIWLLGGADDAAALHFRFLPGVVATLAVGVALWVYHWTVVQREVKASPQEELDARRAYVYIVSGIGLTAMAIGVFLLVGAALDLVVDSFSQVIAGREGLRREPLAWSITLLALGGPL
;
A
#
# COMPACT_ATOMS: atom_id res chain seq x y z
N MET A 1 -11.23 -8.37 -3.84
CA MET A 1 -10.68 -9.39 -4.78
C MET A 1 -9.30 -9.01 -5.33
N LEU A 2 -9.09 -7.80 -5.85
CA LEU A 2 -7.81 -7.39 -6.47
C LEU A 2 -6.58 -7.58 -5.56
N ILE A 3 -6.70 -7.26 -4.27
CA ILE A 3 -5.60 -7.40 -3.29
C ILE A 3 -5.19 -8.87 -3.08
N ILE A 4 -6.16 -9.79 -3.05
CA ILE A 4 -5.91 -11.23 -2.89
C ILE A 4 -5.25 -11.78 -4.16
N LEU A 5 -5.68 -11.33 -5.34
CA LEU A 5 -5.09 -11.70 -6.62
C LEU A 5 -3.64 -11.22 -6.73
N VAL A 6 -3.35 -9.98 -6.33
CA VAL A 6 -1.99 -9.42 -6.28
C VAL A 6 -1.12 -10.21 -5.30
N PHE A 7 -1.64 -10.58 -4.12
CA PHE A 7 -0.94 -11.45 -3.18
C PHE A 7 -0.61 -12.82 -3.78
N LEU A 8 -1.57 -13.46 -4.47
CA LEU A 8 -1.35 -14.75 -5.14
C LEU A 8 -0.34 -14.65 -6.28
N ILE A 9 -0.33 -13.56 -7.03
CA ILE A 9 0.65 -13.29 -8.09
C ILE A 9 2.04 -13.10 -7.48
N ILE A 10 2.16 -12.33 -6.40
CA ILE A 10 3.43 -12.13 -5.68
C ILE A 10 3.94 -13.46 -5.11
N ILE A 11 3.07 -14.29 -4.53
CA ILE A 11 3.41 -15.63 -4.06
C ILE A 11 3.89 -16.52 -5.22
N GLY A 12 3.17 -16.49 -6.35
CA GLY A 12 3.55 -17.22 -7.57
C GLY A 12 4.91 -16.79 -8.11
N LEU A 13 5.20 -15.48 -8.11
CA LEU A 13 6.48 -14.91 -8.52
C LEU A 13 7.61 -15.23 -7.55
N ILE A 14 7.35 -15.25 -6.24
CA ILE A 14 8.32 -15.66 -5.23
C ILE A 14 8.64 -17.15 -5.38
N ILE A 15 7.63 -18.00 -5.53
CA ILE A 15 7.83 -19.44 -5.74
C ILE A 15 8.60 -19.68 -7.05
N TYR A 16 8.19 -19.02 -8.14
CA TYR A 16 8.88 -19.09 -9.42
C TYR A 16 10.33 -18.61 -9.31
N GLY A 17 10.58 -17.47 -8.64
CA GLY A 17 11.90 -16.91 -8.43
C GLY A 17 12.81 -17.84 -7.64
N VAL A 18 12.31 -18.42 -6.54
CA VAL A 18 13.06 -19.40 -5.71
C VAL A 18 13.36 -20.68 -6.49
N VAL A 19 12.39 -21.19 -7.26
CA VAL A 19 12.58 -22.40 -8.09
C VAL A 19 13.54 -22.14 -9.25
N ALA A 20 13.41 -20.99 -9.92
CA ALA A 20 14.26 -20.59 -11.05
C ALA A 20 15.70 -20.30 -10.61
N TRP A 21 15.88 -19.64 -9.46
CA TRP A 21 17.20 -19.36 -8.88
C TRP A 21 17.91 -20.65 -8.47
N ARG A 22 17.23 -21.56 -7.76
CA ARG A 22 17.82 -22.86 -7.41
C ARG A 22 18.15 -23.76 -8.60
N ARG A 23 17.39 -23.66 -9.69
CA ARG A 23 17.73 -24.37 -10.94
C ARG A 23 18.97 -23.79 -11.63
N ARG A 24 19.29 -22.52 -11.41
CA ARG A 24 20.44 -21.84 -12.02
C ARG A 24 21.73 -22.01 -11.24
N GLU A 25 21.67 -22.15 -9.92
CA GLU A 25 22.88 -22.15 -9.10
C GLU A 25 23.67 -23.46 -9.17
N HIS A 26 23.23 -24.64 -8.73
CA HIS A 26 24.09 -25.84 -8.80
C HIS A 26 23.38 -27.19 -8.98
N VAL A 27 24.05 -28.04 -9.77
CA VAL A 27 23.94 -29.50 -9.86
C VAL A 27 24.32 -30.12 -8.50
N ALA A 28 23.43 -30.92 -7.91
CA ALA A 28 23.71 -31.96 -6.91
C ALA A 28 24.55 -31.62 -5.66
N GLU A 29 24.22 -30.55 -4.93
CA GLU A 29 24.51 -30.54 -3.48
C GLU A 29 23.50 -31.42 -2.75
N THR A 30 23.99 -32.39 -1.97
CA THR A 30 23.15 -33.20 -1.08
C THR A 30 22.60 -32.29 0.02
N ASP A 31 21.32 -31.92 -0.08
CA ASP A 31 20.60 -31.14 0.95
C ASP A 31 20.70 -31.89 2.30
N PRO A 32 21.45 -31.38 3.29
CA PRO A 32 21.68 -32.10 4.55
C PRO A 32 20.42 -32.17 5.43
N GLY A 33 19.32 -31.55 5.00
CA GLY A 33 18.03 -31.60 5.68
C GLY A 33 17.04 -32.56 5.04
N ILE A 34 15.75 -32.31 5.27
CA ILE A 34 14.68 -33.23 4.86
C ILE A 34 14.42 -33.25 3.33
N GLY A 35 15.17 -32.46 2.57
CA GLY A 35 15.04 -32.29 1.13
C GLY A 35 14.05 -31.19 0.74
N THR A 36 14.39 -30.49 -0.34
CA THR A 36 13.65 -29.33 -0.85
C THR A 36 12.19 -29.62 -1.20
N VAL A 37 11.92 -30.73 -1.90
CA VAL A 37 10.56 -31.10 -2.33
C VAL A 37 9.67 -31.36 -1.10
N ARG A 38 10.23 -32.06 -0.11
CA ARG A 38 9.54 -32.36 1.15
C ARG A 38 9.27 -31.09 1.96
N ARG A 39 10.21 -30.15 2.02
CA ARG A 39 10.00 -28.82 2.64
C ARG A 39 8.84 -28.09 1.97
N LEU A 40 8.86 -27.99 0.63
CA LEU A 40 7.81 -27.30 -0.12
C LEU A 40 6.43 -27.91 0.15
N TYR A 41 6.34 -29.24 0.12
CA TYR A 41 5.11 -29.95 0.47
C TYR A 41 4.61 -29.60 1.88
N PHE A 42 5.47 -29.75 2.91
CA PHE A 42 5.06 -29.50 4.29
C PHE A 42 4.62 -28.05 4.52
N TYR A 43 5.37 -27.07 4.02
CA TYR A 43 5.03 -25.66 4.19
C TYR A 43 3.79 -25.25 3.38
N ALA A 44 3.60 -25.77 2.17
CA ALA A 44 2.41 -25.49 1.37
C ALA A 44 1.15 -26.07 2.01
N VAL A 45 1.19 -27.35 2.42
CA VAL A 45 0.05 -28.01 3.09
C VAL A 45 -0.26 -27.34 4.42
N ALA A 46 0.76 -27.02 5.23
CA ALA A 46 0.57 -26.28 6.47
C ALA A 46 -0.06 -24.90 6.22
N PHE A 47 0.33 -24.20 5.15
CA PHE A 47 -0.22 -22.89 4.83
C PHE A 47 -1.70 -22.99 4.45
N VAL A 48 -2.05 -23.88 3.52
CA VAL A 48 -3.43 -24.09 3.09
C VAL A 48 -4.31 -24.56 4.26
N ALA A 49 -3.82 -25.51 5.06
CA ALA A 49 -4.54 -26.00 6.23
C ALA A 49 -4.79 -24.88 7.27
N LEU A 50 -3.80 -24.00 7.49
CA LEU A 50 -3.96 -22.83 8.36
C LEU A 50 -5.01 -21.87 7.80
N MET A 51 -4.98 -21.59 6.49
CA MET A 51 -5.98 -20.72 5.86
C MET A 51 -7.39 -21.30 6.01
N MET A 52 -7.56 -22.61 5.79
CA MET A 52 -8.84 -23.30 6.00
C MET A 52 -9.29 -23.19 7.46
N ALA A 53 -8.42 -23.54 8.41
CA ALA A 53 -8.72 -23.47 9.84
C ALA A 53 -9.10 -22.06 10.28
N ALA A 54 -8.27 -21.06 9.99
CA ALA A 54 -8.49 -19.67 10.40
C ALA A 54 -9.78 -19.11 9.80
N ASN A 55 -10.04 -19.31 8.51
CA ASN A 55 -11.30 -18.86 7.90
C ASN A 55 -12.51 -19.61 8.48
N GLY A 56 -12.38 -20.92 8.71
CA GLY A 56 -13.43 -21.71 9.36
C GLY A 56 -13.80 -21.15 10.73
N VAL A 57 -12.80 -20.89 11.58
CA VAL A 57 -13.01 -20.31 12.91
C VAL A 57 -13.56 -18.89 12.82
N VAL A 58 -13.12 -18.06 11.86
CA VAL A 58 -13.70 -16.74 11.62
C VAL A 58 -15.19 -16.83 11.30
N LEU A 59 -15.63 -17.81 10.50
CA LEU A 59 -17.06 -18.01 10.22
C LEU A 59 -17.85 -18.45 11.46
N LEU A 60 -17.25 -19.29 12.32
CA LEU A 60 -17.88 -19.67 13.59
C LEU A 60 -18.01 -18.47 14.53
N VAL A 61 -16.96 -17.66 14.67
CA VAL A 61 -17.00 -16.42 15.49
C VAL A 61 -17.98 -15.43 14.89
N ARG A 62 -18.01 -15.28 13.56
CA ARG A 62 -18.99 -14.46 12.86
C ARG A 62 -20.41 -14.86 13.22
N PHE A 63 -20.74 -16.16 13.14
CA PHE A 63 -22.07 -16.66 13.48
C PHE A 63 -22.48 -16.25 14.91
N VAL A 64 -21.57 -16.38 15.87
CA VAL A 64 -21.80 -15.95 17.25
C VAL A 64 -21.97 -14.43 17.34
N LEU A 65 -21.11 -13.64 16.72
CA LEU A 65 -21.15 -12.18 16.78
C LEU A 65 -22.37 -11.59 16.06
N ASP A 66 -22.75 -12.12 14.90
CA ASP A 66 -23.96 -11.73 14.18
C ASP A 66 -25.21 -12.08 15.02
N GLY A 67 -25.22 -13.22 15.72
CA GLY A 67 -26.30 -13.59 16.65
C GLY A 67 -26.40 -12.69 17.88
N LEU A 68 -25.28 -12.23 18.43
CA LEU A 68 -25.24 -11.38 19.63
C LEU A 68 -25.53 -9.91 19.34
N PHE A 69 -25.01 -9.39 18.21
CA PHE A 69 -25.00 -7.94 17.93
C PHE A 69 -25.78 -7.55 16.67
N GLY A 70 -26.13 -8.50 15.80
CA GLY A 70 -26.77 -8.24 14.51
C GLY A 70 -28.30 -8.20 14.53
N GLY A 71 -28.94 -8.44 15.68
CA GLY A 71 -30.40 -8.30 15.86
C GLY A 71 -31.27 -9.36 15.16
N THR A 72 -30.69 -10.27 14.37
CA THR A 72 -31.40 -11.33 13.64
C THR A 72 -30.86 -12.73 13.98
N LEU A 73 -31.23 -13.22 15.17
CA LEU A 73 -30.91 -14.60 15.61
C LEU A 73 -31.43 -15.70 14.66
N VAL A 74 -32.40 -15.38 13.77
CA VAL A 74 -33.16 -16.37 12.99
C VAL A 74 -32.80 -16.41 11.49
N SER A 75 -31.99 -15.47 10.97
CA SER A 75 -31.59 -15.46 9.53
C SER A 75 -30.15 -15.88 9.26
N SER A 76 -29.40 -16.31 10.29
CA SER A 76 -28.03 -16.79 10.11
C SER A 76 -28.03 -18.10 9.30
N SER A 77 -27.53 -18.05 8.06
CA SER A 77 -27.57 -19.18 7.13
C SER A 77 -26.87 -20.41 7.72
N ASN A 78 -27.62 -21.49 7.97
CA ASN A 78 -27.08 -22.79 8.39
C ASN A 78 -25.94 -23.26 7.48
N ALA A 79 -25.94 -22.85 6.20
CA ALA A 79 -24.86 -23.14 5.27
C ALA A 79 -23.53 -22.49 5.66
N MET A 80 -23.54 -21.26 6.20
CA MET A 80 -22.34 -20.57 6.68
C MET A 80 -21.76 -21.27 7.90
N LEU A 81 -22.61 -21.66 8.86
CA LEU A 81 -22.19 -22.41 10.03
C LEU A 81 -21.61 -23.77 9.63
N ALA A 82 -22.29 -24.52 8.77
CA ALA A 82 -21.80 -25.80 8.24
C ALA A 82 -20.45 -25.63 7.51
N GLY A 83 -20.29 -24.57 6.72
CA GLY A 83 -19.02 -24.23 6.06
C GLY A 83 -17.91 -23.93 7.06
N GLY A 84 -18.20 -23.14 8.09
CA GLY A 84 -17.26 -22.82 9.18
C GLY A 84 -16.82 -24.06 9.97
N VAL A 85 -17.78 -24.93 10.33
CA VAL A 85 -17.51 -26.20 11.01
C VAL A 85 -16.67 -27.11 10.13
N SER A 86 -17.03 -27.30 8.86
CA SER A 86 -16.32 -28.17 7.92
C SER A 86 -14.87 -27.73 7.71
N LEU A 87 -14.65 -26.45 7.45
CA LEU A 87 -13.31 -25.88 7.27
C LEU A 87 -12.46 -26.01 8.54
N THR A 88 -13.06 -25.81 9.72
CA THR A 88 -12.34 -25.94 11.00
C THR A 88 -12.02 -27.40 11.30
N ALA A 89 -12.99 -28.30 11.16
CA ALA A 89 -12.86 -29.72 11.47
C ALA A 89 -11.82 -30.42 10.59
N VAL A 90 -11.66 -29.99 9.33
CA VAL A 90 -10.62 -30.52 8.44
C VAL A 90 -9.31 -29.74 8.58
N GLY A 91 -9.37 -28.41 8.50
CA GLY A 91 -8.20 -27.55 8.44
C GLY A 91 -7.38 -27.54 9.73
N LEU A 92 -8.04 -27.50 10.89
CA LEU A 92 -7.33 -27.34 12.17
C LEU A 92 -6.50 -28.59 12.53
N PRO A 93 -7.04 -29.82 12.48
CA PRO A 93 -6.22 -31.02 12.72
C PRO A 93 -5.10 -31.17 11.70
N LEU A 94 -5.38 -30.89 10.42
CA LEU A 94 -4.39 -30.97 9.35
C LEU A 94 -3.23 -29.99 9.59
N TRP A 95 -3.54 -28.75 9.96
CA TRP A 95 -2.52 -27.74 10.29
C TRP A 95 -1.72 -28.14 11.53
N ILE A 96 -2.40 -28.52 12.63
CA ILE A 96 -1.73 -28.93 13.86
C ILE A 96 -0.76 -30.08 13.60
N PHE A 97 -1.17 -31.09 12.83
CA PHE A 97 -0.34 -32.24 12.49
C PHE A 97 0.91 -31.82 11.69
N HIS A 98 0.72 -31.10 10.58
CA HIS A 98 1.83 -30.68 9.71
C HIS A 98 2.76 -29.69 10.43
N PHE A 99 2.21 -28.76 11.20
CA PHE A 99 3.00 -27.77 11.95
C PHE A 99 3.81 -28.44 13.06
N ARG A 100 3.24 -29.38 13.83
CA ARG A 100 4.00 -30.13 14.84
C ARG A 100 5.13 -30.93 14.22
N LEU A 101 4.91 -31.53 13.05
CA LEU A 101 5.95 -32.28 12.35
C LEU A 101 7.07 -31.37 11.84
N ILE A 102 6.74 -30.19 11.30
CA ILE A 102 7.72 -29.15 10.95
C ILE A 102 8.54 -28.75 12.18
N GLN A 103 7.89 -28.48 13.32
CA GLN A 103 8.58 -28.09 14.56
C GLN A 103 9.44 -29.22 15.13
N ARG A 104 9.09 -30.48 14.87
CA ARG A 104 9.93 -31.64 15.19
C ARG A 104 11.19 -31.63 14.33
N TYR A 105 11.06 -31.52 13.01
CA TYR A 105 12.22 -31.48 12.11
C TYR A 105 13.17 -30.33 12.41
N VAL A 106 12.65 -29.15 12.74
CA VAL A 106 13.48 -27.98 13.09
C VAL A 106 14.28 -28.20 14.38
N ARG A 107 13.74 -28.95 15.33
CA ARG A 107 14.43 -29.28 16.58
C ARG A 107 15.46 -30.38 16.40
N GLU A 108 15.15 -31.40 15.59
CA GLU A 108 16.04 -32.54 15.36
C GLU A 108 17.17 -32.24 14.37
N ILE A 109 16.91 -31.35 13.40
CA ILE A 109 17.82 -31.06 12.28
C ILE A 109 18.09 -29.56 12.22
N GLN A 110 19.26 -29.13 12.73
CA GLN A 110 19.60 -27.70 12.87
C GLN A 110 19.49 -26.90 11.56
N VAL A 111 19.80 -27.50 10.40
CA VAL A 111 19.72 -26.79 9.10
C VAL A 111 18.30 -26.37 8.72
N GLU A 112 17.26 -27.03 9.25
CA GLU A 112 15.86 -26.68 8.95
C GLU A 112 15.45 -25.31 9.53
N SER A 113 16.08 -24.88 10.62
CA SER A 113 15.89 -23.53 11.19
C SER A 113 16.41 -22.43 10.25
N ARG A 114 17.41 -22.76 9.43
CA ARG A 114 18.06 -21.85 8.47
C ARG A 114 17.39 -21.86 7.09
N SER A 115 16.33 -22.65 6.93
CA SER A 115 15.65 -22.83 5.65
C SER A 115 14.94 -21.57 5.17
N LEU A 116 15.21 -21.16 3.94
CA LEU A 116 14.49 -20.05 3.30
C LEU A 116 12.99 -20.30 3.19
N LEU A 117 12.58 -21.52 2.86
CA LEU A 117 11.17 -21.90 2.75
C LEU A 117 10.44 -21.75 4.08
N ARG A 118 11.13 -22.00 5.21
CA ARG A 118 10.57 -21.77 6.55
C ARG A 118 10.25 -20.29 6.76
N LYS A 119 11.22 -19.40 6.47
CA LYS A 119 11.01 -17.96 6.64
C LYS A 119 9.98 -17.42 5.66
N LEU A 120 9.96 -17.89 4.42
CA LEU A 120 8.90 -17.56 3.45
C LEU A 120 7.52 -17.95 3.99
N TYR A 121 7.35 -19.15 4.53
CA TYR A 121 6.10 -19.57 5.17
C TYR A 121 5.68 -18.64 6.32
N MET A 122 6.60 -18.33 7.25
CA MET A 122 6.32 -17.47 8.40
C MET A 122 5.90 -16.07 7.98
N TYR A 123 6.71 -15.42 7.13
CA TYR A 123 6.45 -14.05 6.69
C TYR A 123 5.26 -13.92 5.74
N LEU A 124 5.00 -14.93 4.91
CA LEU A 124 3.78 -14.98 4.10
C LEU A 124 2.53 -15.07 5.00
N THR A 125 2.58 -15.93 6.02
CA THR A 125 1.47 -16.09 6.98
C THR A 125 1.23 -14.78 7.74
N MET A 126 2.28 -14.11 8.20
CA MET A 126 2.18 -12.80 8.85
C MET A 126 1.69 -11.69 7.89
N ALA A 127 2.09 -11.71 6.62
CA ALA A 127 1.61 -10.75 5.62
C ALA A 127 0.12 -10.89 5.34
N VAL A 128 -0.37 -12.12 5.12
CA VAL A 128 -1.79 -12.40 4.90
C VAL A 128 -2.61 -12.06 6.14
N SER A 129 -2.15 -12.49 7.33
CA SER A 129 -2.81 -12.19 8.60
C SER A 129 -2.89 -10.67 8.82
N GLY A 130 -1.77 -9.95 8.63
CA GLY A 130 -1.71 -8.50 8.76
C GLY A 130 -2.69 -7.78 7.82
N ALA A 131 -2.76 -8.18 6.55
CA ALA A 131 -3.69 -7.59 5.59
C ALA A 131 -5.17 -7.80 6.00
N LEU A 132 -5.51 -8.99 6.51
CA LEU A 132 -6.87 -9.31 6.96
C LEU A 132 -7.25 -8.58 8.26
N ILE A 133 -6.30 -8.41 9.19
CA ILE A 133 -6.47 -7.57 10.38
C ILE A 133 -6.70 -6.13 9.95
N ILE A 134 -5.84 -5.57 9.10
CA ILE A 134 -5.92 -4.17 8.63
C ILE A 134 -7.28 -3.90 7.98
N ASN A 135 -7.68 -4.73 7.01
CA ASN A 135 -8.97 -4.60 6.34
C ASN A 135 -10.13 -4.64 7.34
N SER A 136 -10.12 -5.62 8.26
CA SER A 136 -11.21 -5.80 9.20
C SER A 136 -11.26 -4.71 10.27
N ALA A 137 -10.10 -4.20 10.71
CA ALA A 137 -10.01 -3.07 11.62
C ALA A 137 -10.57 -1.78 10.99
N VAL A 138 -10.26 -1.52 9.71
CA VAL A 138 -10.84 -0.38 8.98
C VAL A 138 -12.35 -0.51 8.92
N GLN A 139 -12.88 -1.69 8.61
CA GLN A 139 -14.32 -1.92 8.52
C GLN A 139 -15.02 -1.79 9.89
N LEU A 140 -14.40 -2.27 10.97
CA LEU A 140 -14.92 -2.07 12.33
C LEU A 140 -14.91 -0.59 12.74
N LEU A 141 -13.87 0.17 12.42
CA LEU A 141 -13.85 1.61 12.68
C LEU A 141 -14.88 2.35 11.82
N ARG A 142 -15.05 1.97 10.56
CA ARG A 142 -16.11 2.52 9.70
C ARG A 142 -17.48 2.28 10.31
N TRP A 143 -17.76 1.08 10.80
CA TRP A 143 -18.99 0.78 11.53
C TRP A 143 -19.12 1.63 12.80
N ALA A 144 -18.07 1.71 13.62
CA ALA A 144 -18.05 2.51 14.86
C ALA A 144 -18.30 4.00 14.61
N PHE A 145 -17.88 4.53 13.45
CA PHE A 145 -18.15 5.89 13.03
C PHE A 145 -19.51 6.08 12.33
N GLY A 146 -20.29 5.02 12.13
CA GLY A 146 -21.55 5.05 11.40
C GLY A 146 -21.38 5.26 9.90
N ALA A 147 -20.32 4.73 9.30
CA ALA A 147 -20.00 4.77 7.87
C ALA A 147 -20.11 3.38 7.18
N GLY A 148 -20.74 2.44 7.84
CA GLY A 148 -21.02 1.08 7.36
C GLY A 148 -21.79 0.27 8.40
N ASP A 149 -22.30 -0.87 7.98
CA ASP A 149 -23.07 -1.77 8.83
C ASP A 149 -22.18 -2.71 9.65
N PHE A 150 -22.72 -3.21 10.76
CA PHE A 150 -22.04 -4.22 11.57
C PHE A 150 -21.89 -5.52 10.78
N SER A 151 -20.71 -6.14 10.89
CA SER A 151 -20.50 -7.51 10.45
C SER A 151 -19.61 -8.25 11.44
N GLY A 152 -20.13 -9.32 12.03
CA GLY A 152 -19.38 -10.23 12.89
C GLY A 152 -18.18 -10.86 12.20
N TYR A 153 -18.15 -10.88 10.85
CA TYR A 153 -16.97 -11.28 10.09
C TYR A 153 -15.74 -10.46 10.47
N HIS A 154 -15.87 -9.14 10.54
CA HIS A 154 -14.72 -8.28 10.78
C HIS A 154 -14.24 -8.39 12.24
N GLY A 155 -15.15 -8.56 13.19
CA GLY A 155 -14.81 -8.87 14.59
C GLY A 155 -14.04 -10.19 14.71
N GLY A 156 -14.59 -11.27 14.13
CA GLY A 156 -13.93 -12.58 14.13
C GLY A 156 -12.59 -12.56 13.40
N ALA A 157 -12.49 -11.86 12.27
CA ALA A 157 -11.27 -11.75 11.50
C ALA A 157 -10.16 -11.04 12.28
N VAL A 158 -10.43 -9.91 12.95
CA VAL A 158 -9.42 -9.24 13.78
C VAL A 158 -8.93 -10.17 14.89
N ILE A 159 -9.84 -10.85 15.60
CA ILE A 159 -9.47 -11.74 16.71
C ILE A 159 -8.59 -12.89 16.23
N ILE A 160 -9.04 -13.64 15.22
CA ILE A 160 -8.37 -14.86 14.79
C ILE A 160 -7.08 -14.55 14.03
N TRP A 161 -7.09 -13.58 13.12
CA TRP A 161 -5.87 -13.23 12.39
C TRP A 161 -4.83 -12.54 13.27
N ALA A 162 -5.23 -11.77 14.29
CA ALA A 162 -4.28 -11.25 15.28
C ALA A 162 -3.64 -12.37 16.10
N ALA A 163 -4.42 -13.40 16.49
CA ALA A 163 -3.86 -14.57 17.16
C ALA A 163 -2.88 -15.34 16.27
N VAL A 164 -3.23 -15.55 14.99
CA VAL A 164 -2.34 -16.18 14.01
C VAL A 164 -1.06 -15.36 13.81
N TRP A 165 -1.17 -14.04 13.62
CA TRP A 165 -0.03 -13.14 13.46
C TRP A 165 0.88 -13.19 14.69
N ALA A 166 0.32 -13.01 15.89
CA ALA A 166 1.08 -13.00 17.14
C ALA A 166 1.74 -14.36 17.44
N PHE A 167 1.08 -15.47 17.12
CA PHE A 167 1.65 -16.81 17.26
C PHE A 167 2.88 -17.00 16.37
N HIS A 168 2.77 -16.65 15.08
CA HIS A 168 3.89 -16.80 14.15
C HIS A 168 5.02 -15.79 14.45
N TRP A 169 4.69 -14.57 14.86
CA TRP A 169 5.67 -13.57 15.27
C TRP A 169 6.49 -14.06 16.47
N ARG A 170 5.86 -14.60 17.52
CA ARG A 170 6.57 -15.13 18.71
C ARG A 170 7.55 -16.25 18.37
N ILE A 171 7.17 -17.14 17.46
CA ILE A 171 8.05 -18.23 17.00
C ILE A 171 9.22 -17.66 16.20
N GLU A 172 8.95 -16.71 15.32
CA GLU A 172 9.97 -16.05 14.52
C GLU A 172 11.00 -15.33 15.38
N GLU A 173 10.53 -14.58 16.38
CA GLU A 173 11.36 -13.82 17.30
C GLU A 173 12.23 -14.72 18.19
N ALA A 174 11.69 -15.86 18.62
CA ALA A 174 12.45 -16.87 19.37
C ALA A 174 13.54 -17.57 18.52
N GLU A 175 13.27 -17.78 17.22
CA GLU A 175 14.21 -18.46 16.33
C GLU A 175 15.30 -17.55 15.75
N GLY A 176 15.00 -16.26 15.54
CA GLY A 176 15.90 -15.31 14.91
C GLY A 176 16.20 -15.63 13.43
N GLN A 177 17.18 -14.94 12.84
CA GLN A 177 17.54 -15.08 11.42
C GLN A 177 19.02 -15.43 11.31
N ALA A 178 19.32 -16.71 11.05
CA ALA A 178 20.68 -17.24 11.12
C ALA A 178 21.53 -16.97 9.87
N THR A 179 20.91 -16.60 8.74
CA THR A 179 21.60 -16.37 7.46
C THR A 179 21.21 -15.04 6.83
N PRO A 180 22.06 -14.44 5.97
CA PRO A 180 21.73 -13.22 5.24
C PRO A 180 20.43 -13.32 4.45
N ASP A 181 20.17 -14.45 3.80
CA ASP A 181 18.95 -14.67 3.01
C ASP A 181 17.70 -14.68 3.89
N THR A 182 17.75 -15.37 5.05
CA THR A 182 16.63 -15.42 6.00
C THR A 182 16.33 -14.04 6.60
N LEU A 183 17.38 -13.24 6.85
CA LEU A 183 17.26 -11.85 7.27
C LEU A 183 16.70 -10.97 6.15
N GLY A 184 17.06 -11.23 4.89
CA GLY A 184 16.51 -10.59 3.71
C GLY A 184 14.99 -10.74 3.62
N VAL A 185 14.46 -11.94 3.84
CA VAL A 185 13.00 -12.19 3.85
C VAL A 185 12.30 -11.40 4.96
N ARG A 186 12.90 -11.35 6.17
CA ARG A 186 12.38 -10.52 7.29
C ARG A 186 12.29 -9.05 6.92
N ARG A 187 13.39 -8.51 6.39
CA ARG A 187 13.49 -7.11 5.97
C ARG A 187 12.48 -6.80 4.89
N LEU A 188 12.34 -7.67 3.88
CA LEU A 188 11.37 -7.52 2.81
C LEU A 188 9.94 -7.41 3.37
N TYR A 189 9.56 -8.32 4.28
CA TYR A 189 8.26 -8.24 4.96
C TYR A 189 8.06 -6.91 5.70
N LEU A 190 9.02 -6.51 6.54
CA LEU A 190 8.92 -5.30 7.35
C LEU A 190 8.79 -4.03 6.51
N TYR A 191 9.60 -3.90 5.45
CA TYR A 191 9.56 -2.70 4.60
C TYR A 191 8.38 -2.69 3.63
N MET A 192 7.91 -3.84 3.14
CA MET A 192 6.67 -3.91 2.35
C MET A 192 5.44 -3.58 3.21
N ALA A 193 5.37 -4.09 4.45
CA ALA A 193 4.30 -3.75 5.39
C ALA A 193 4.34 -2.26 5.77
N SER A 194 5.53 -1.72 6.04
CA SER A 194 5.73 -0.28 6.30
C SER A 194 5.34 0.57 5.09
N LEU A 195 5.61 0.13 3.87
CA LEU A 195 5.24 0.86 2.65
C LEU A 195 3.73 0.88 2.44
N ALA A 196 3.09 -0.28 2.51
CA ALA A 196 1.64 -0.39 2.34
C ALA A 196 0.88 0.46 3.37
N THR A 197 1.32 0.42 4.63
CA THR A 197 0.68 1.16 5.73
C THR A 197 1.01 2.65 5.72
N LEU A 198 2.20 3.06 5.23
CA LEU A 198 2.51 4.46 4.95
C LEU A 198 1.62 5.02 3.86
N ALA A 199 1.38 4.26 2.78
CA ALA A 199 0.49 4.67 1.70
C ALA A 199 -0.96 4.83 2.21
N MET A 200 -1.43 3.91 3.06
CA MET A 200 -2.74 4.04 3.72
C MET A 200 -2.82 5.26 4.63
N LEU A 201 -1.80 5.50 5.47
CA LEU A 201 -1.74 6.68 6.32
C LEU A 201 -1.78 7.97 5.49
N SER A 202 -0.95 8.05 4.45
CA SER A 202 -0.85 9.20 3.56
C SER A 202 -2.17 9.46 2.83
N PHE A 203 -2.82 8.40 2.34
CA PHE A 203 -4.14 8.51 1.73
C PHE A 203 -5.21 8.98 2.73
N GLY A 204 -5.24 8.39 3.93
CA GLY A 204 -6.20 8.77 4.97
C GLY A 204 -6.06 10.23 5.37
N VAL A 205 -4.84 10.67 5.71
CA VAL A 205 -4.54 12.06 6.09
C VAL A 205 -4.80 13.02 4.94
N GLY A 206 -4.34 12.69 3.72
CA GLY A 206 -4.57 13.52 2.54
C GLY A 206 -6.05 13.66 2.20
N ARG A 207 -6.83 12.58 2.32
CA ARG A 207 -8.27 12.61 2.08
C ARG A 207 -9.01 13.41 3.15
N ILE A 208 -8.61 13.32 4.42
CA ILE A 208 -9.15 14.15 5.51
C ILE A 208 -8.88 15.63 5.20
N ALA A 209 -7.62 15.98 4.93
CA ALA A 209 -7.23 17.36 4.63
C ALA A 209 -7.99 17.90 3.42
N TYR A 210 -8.09 17.11 2.34
CA TYR A 210 -8.86 17.48 1.15
C TYR A 210 -10.33 17.79 1.48
N LEU A 211 -11.01 16.91 2.20
CA LEU A 211 -12.44 17.08 2.50
C LEU A 211 -12.70 18.31 3.38
N VAL A 212 -11.83 18.56 4.36
CA VAL A 212 -11.93 19.75 5.23
C VAL A 212 -11.69 21.03 4.44
N LEU A 213 -10.65 21.06 3.61
CA LEU A 213 -10.32 22.22 2.78
C LEU A 213 -11.38 22.46 1.70
N LEU A 214 -11.96 21.40 1.13
CA LEU A 214 -13.00 21.51 0.11
C LEU A 214 -14.27 22.12 0.68
N GLU A 215 -14.73 21.65 1.85
CA GLU A 215 -15.90 22.23 2.51
C GLU A 215 -15.66 23.71 2.86
N GLY A 216 -14.46 24.06 3.35
CA GLY A 216 -14.10 25.45 3.61
C GLY A 216 -14.08 26.32 2.36
N TYR A 217 -13.63 25.77 1.22
CA TYR A 217 -13.61 26.44 -0.07
C TYR A 217 -15.03 26.67 -0.61
N ASP A 218 -15.88 25.64 -0.60
CA ASP A 218 -17.26 25.72 -1.08
C ASP A 218 -18.07 26.72 -0.22
N ALA A 219 -17.83 26.76 1.10
CA ALA A 219 -18.42 27.73 2.00
C ALA A 219 -17.96 29.18 1.72
N LEU A 220 -16.67 29.40 1.43
CA LEU A 220 -16.12 30.72 1.14
C LEU A 220 -16.61 31.27 -0.21
N THR A 221 -16.73 30.40 -1.21
CA THR A 221 -17.05 30.78 -2.58
C THR A 221 -18.54 30.84 -2.87
N SER A 222 -19.40 30.58 -1.87
CA SER A 222 -20.86 30.55 -2.00
C SER A 222 -21.32 29.64 -3.15
N ALA A 223 -20.53 28.61 -3.48
CA ALA A 223 -20.92 27.53 -4.38
C ALA A 223 -21.94 26.62 -3.66
N THR A 224 -23.01 27.23 -3.18
CA THR A 224 -24.02 26.62 -2.32
C THR A 224 -24.94 25.79 -3.22
N ILE A 225 -24.58 24.54 -3.41
CA ILE A 225 -25.50 23.52 -3.89
C ILE A 225 -26.56 23.36 -2.79
N LEU A 226 -27.81 23.64 -3.18
CA LEU A 226 -29.07 23.35 -2.50
C LEU A 226 -28.93 22.48 -1.23
N LEU A 227 -29.29 23.09 -0.09
CA LEU A 227 -29.47 22.50 1.22
C LEU A 227 -29.99 21.05 1.13
N SER A 228 -29.07 20.09 1.23
CA SER A 228 -29.37 18.69 1.48
C SER A 228 -29.14 18.45 2.97
N ASP A 229 -29.97 17.62 3.62
CA ASP A 229 -29.97 17.39 5.08
C ASP A 229 -28.63 16.86 5.65
N ASP A 230 -27.67 16.46 4.81
CA ASP A 230 -26.30 16.09 5.16
C ASP A 230 -25.34 17.30 5.21
N THR A 231 -25.68 18.32 6.01
CA THR A 231 -24.80 19.48 6.23
C THR A 231 -23.67 19.16 7.23
N GLY A 232 -22.45 19.57 6.93
CA GLY A 232 -21.29 19.49 7.84
C GLY A 232 -20.15 18.57 7.40
N LEU A 233 -19.05 18.62 8.17
CA LEU A 233 -17.81 17.89 7.87
C LEU A 233 -17.92 16.38 8.12
N TRP A 234 -18.82 15.93 9.01
CA TRP A 234 -18.90 14.55 9.48
C TRP A 234 -19.63 13.61 8.50
N ARG A 235 -19.26 13.68 7.22
CA ARG A 235 -19.82 12.86 6.12
C ARG A 235 -19.23 11.44 6.11
N PRO A 236 -19.91 10.45 5.48
CA PRO A 236 -19.38 9.09 5.31
C PRO A 236 -17.96 9.04 4.73
N ALA A 237 -17.63 9.95 3.82
CA ALA A 237 -16.29 10.06 3.23
C ALA A 237 -15.21 10.42 4.26
N LEU A 238 -15.49 11.37 5.18
CA LEU A 238 -14.53 11.76 6.22
C LEU A 238 -14.33 10.62 7.24
N ARG A 239 -15.43 10.00 7.68
CA ARG A 239 -15.42 8.84 8.57
C ARG A 239 -14.61 7.68 8.00
N GLY A 240 -14.78 7.40 6.70
CA GLY A 240 -13.99 6.39 5.98
C GLY A 240 -12.51 6.74 5.92
N ALA A 241 -12.17 7.99 5.61
CA ALA A 241 -10.79 8.45 5.58
C ALA A 241 -10.12 8.39 6.97
N LEU A 242 -10.85 8.72 8.04
CA LEU A 242 -10.39 8.58 9.42
C LEU A 242 -10.11 7.11 9.79
N ALA A 243 -11.01 6.20 9.45
CA ALA A 243 -10.79 4.77 9.71
C ALA A 243 -9.52 4.26 9.01
N VAL A 244 -9.31 4.62 7.74
CA VAL A 244 -8.10 4.24 6.98
C VAL A 244 -6.84 4.89 7.57
N GLY A 245 -6.89 6.19 7.90
CA GLY A 245 -5.77 6.93 8.46
C GLY A 245 -5.34 6.41 9.83
N ILE A 246 -6.29 6.10 10.72
CA ILE A 246 -6.00 5.56 12.06
C ILE A 246 -5.35 4.18 11.95
N VAL A 247 -5.95 3.25 11.19
CA VAL A 247 -5.39 1.90 11.06
C VAL A 247 -4.03 1.94 10.35
N GLY A 248 -3.93 2.71 9.26
CA GLY A 248 -2.66 2.91 8.54
C GLY A 248 -1.58 3.49 9.45
N GLY A 249 -1.89 4.51 10.24
CA GLY A 249 -0.95 5.15 11.16
C GLY A 249 -0.47 4.24 12.28
N LEU A 250 -1.38 3.51 12.94
CA LEU A 250 -1.03 2.58 14.01
C LEU A 250 -0.14 1.43 13.49
N THR A 251 -0.49 0.89 12.33
CA THR A 251 0.24 -0.24 11.73
C THR A 251 1.58 0.20 11.14
N TRP A 252 1.65 1.39 10.54
CA TRP A 252 2.91 2.00 10.12
C TRP A 252 3.81 2.26 11.33
N GLY A 253 3.28 2.84 12.42
CA GLY A 253 4.02 3.06 13.65
C GLY A 253 4.62 1.75 14.21
N LEU A 254 3.84 0.67 14.22
CA LEU A 254 4.33 -0.64 14.63
C LEU A 254 5.48 -1.14 13.73
N HIS A 255 5.29 -1.16 12.41
CA HIS A 255 6.29 -1.77 11.51
C HIS A 255 7.53 -0.90 11.31
N TRP A 256 7.35 0.41 11.14
CA TRP A 256 8.44 1.35 10.86
C TRP A 256 9.14 1.83 12.14
N LEU A 257 8.39 2.35 13.11
CA LEU A 257 8.96 3.00 14.30
C LEU A 257 9.38 2.00 15.38
N TYR A 258 8.73 0.83 15.45
CA TYR A 258 9.03 -0.16 16.49
C TYR A 258 9.82 -1.36 15.94
N LEU A 259 9.29 -2.07 14.94
CA LEU A 259 9.89 -3.32 14.46
C LEU A 259 11.16 -3.10 13.61
N ALA A 260 11.19 -2.07 12.75
CA ALA A 260 12.33 -1.77 11.88
C ALA A 260 13.37 -0.84 12.52
N ARG A 261 13.19 -0.42 13.78
CA ARG A 261 13.95 0.68 14.41
C ARG A 261 15.46 0.47 14.59
N ARG A 262 15.95 -0.76 14.43
CA ARG A 262 17.35 -1.13 14.65
C ARG A 262 18.09 -1.57 13.38
N ASP A 263 17.46 -1.45 12.20
CA ASP A 263 17.97 -2.03 10.95
C ASP A 263 18.76 -1.00 10.09
N PHE A 264 19.61 -0.20 10.71
CA PHE A 264 20.28 0.97 10.10
C PHE A 264 21.18 0.64 8.89
N GLY A 265 21.79 -0.54 8.84
CA GLY A 265 22.74 -0.98 7.80
C GLY A 265 22.12 -1.81 6.67
N SER A 266 20.84 -1.60 6.37
CA SER A 266 20.07 -2.47 5.46
C SER A 266 19.82 -1.79 4.13
N ALA A 267 20.25 -2.41 3.03
CA ALA A 267 19.96 -1.94 1.68
C ALA A 267 18.44 -1.80 1.43
N LEU A 268 17.62 -2.66 2.02
CA LEU A 268 16.15 -2.56 1.92
C LEU A 268 15.58 -1.37 2.72
N ARG A 269 16.25 -0.97 3.82
CA ARG A 269 15.91 0.26 4.55
C ARG A 269 16.19 1.49 3.68
N GLN A 270 17.35 1.51 3.04
CA GLN A 270 17.74 2.60 2.16
C GLN A 270 16.84 2.66 0.92
N LEU A 271 16.47 1.51 0.35
CA LEU A 271 15.48 1.41 -0.73
C LEU A 271 14.12 1.99 -0.29
N TYR A 272 13.63 1.62 0.89
CA TYR A 272 12.40 2.18 1.46
C TYR A 272 12.47 3.71 1.60
N LEU A 273 13.54 4.22 2.20
CA LEU A 273 13.73 5.65 2.46
C LEU A 273 13.84 6.46 1.17
N TYR A 274 14.78 6.12 0.29
CA TYR A 274 15.07 6.92 -0.89
C TYR A 274 14.04 6.74 -2.01
N ILE A 275 13.68 5.50 -2.34
CA ILE A 275 12.87 5.21 -3.54
C ILE A 275 11.38 5.30 -3.28
N PHE A 276 10.92 4.88 -2.11
CA PHE A 276 9.48 4.88 -1.84
C PHE A 276 9.04 6.08 -1.05
N ALA A 277 9.76 6.44 0.02
CA ALA A 277 9.31 7.48 0.92
C ALA A 277 9.69 8.90 0.44
N ILE A 278 10.98 9.15 0.19
CA ILE A 278 11.49 10.46 -0.26
C ILE A 278 11.03 10.74 -1.69
N LEU A 279 11.37 9.85 -2.64
CA LEU A 279 10.95 10.02 -4.03
C LEU A 279 9.42 10.03 -4.17
N GLY A 280 8.70 9.19 -3.43
CA GLY A 280 7.23 9.24 -3.40
C GLY A 280 6.68 10.58 -2.89
N GLY A 281 7.29 11.14 -1.85
CA GLY A 281 6.97 12.49 -1.36
C GLY A 281 7.24 13.57 -2.41
N VAL A 282 8.40 13.53 -3.07
CA VAL A 282 8.78 14.47 -4.14
C VAL A 282 7.82 14.37 -5.33
N ILE A 283 7.52 13.16 -5.82
CA ILE A 283 6.55 12.95 -6.90
C ILE A 283 5.18 13.51 -6.52
N THR A 284 4.75 13.32 -5.26
CA THR A 284 3.50 13.87 -4.76
C THR A 284 3.50 15.41 -4.78
N ILE A 285 4.60 16.04 -4.36
CA ILE A 285 4.78 17.50 -4.44
C ILE A 285 4.73 17.98 -5.88
N LEU A 286 5.55 17.40 -6.77
CA LEU A 286 5.63 17.78 -8.18
C LEU A 286 4.28 17.62 -8.88
N THR A 287 3.55 16.55 -8.59
CA THR A 287 2.19 16.33 -9.13
C THR A 287 1.25 17.45 -8.69
N ALA A 288 1.27 17.83 -7.43
CA ALA A 288 0.41 18.89 -6.93
C ALA A 288 0.78 20.26 -7.52
N LEU A 289 2.08 20.56 -7.66
CA LEU A 289 2.56 21.75 -8.36
C LEU A 289 2.17 21.75 -9.84
N ALA A 290 2.21 20.59 -10.50
CA ALA A 290 1.77 20.44 -11.88
C ALA A 290 0.30 20.81 -12.06
N VAL A 291 -0.56 20.23 -11.23
CA VAL A 291 -2.01 20.51 -11.24
C VAL A 291 -2.27 21.99 -10.95
N ALA A 292 -1.57 22.57 -9.97
CA ALA A 292 -1.68 23.99 -9.65
C ALA A 292 -1.30 24.89 -10.82
N LEU A 293 -0.12 24.65 -11.40
CA LEU A 293 0.41 25.45 -12.51
C LEU A 293 -0.47 25.32 -13.75
N SER A 294 -0.86 24.10 -14.13
CA SER A 294 -1.74 23.84 -15.26
C SER A 294 -3.09 24.54 -15.08
N GLY A 295 -3.71 24.42 -13.91
CA GLY A 295 -4.98 25.08 -13.63
C GLY A 295 -4.90 26.61 -13.71
N VAL A 296 -3.81 27.21 -13.21
CA VAL A 296 -3.58 28.66 -13.33
C VAL A 296 -3.34 29.07 -14.78
N LEU A 297 -2.56 28.29 -15.55
CA LEU A 297 -2.30 28.57 -16.96
C LEU A 297 -3.57 28.47 -17.80
N ILE A 298 -4.43 27.47 -17.58
CA ILE A 298 -5.72 27.34 -18.28
C ILE A 298 -6.58 28.58 -18.04
N TRP A 299 -6.63 29.09 -16.80
CA TRP A 299 -7.35 30.32 -16.47
C TRP A 299 -6.77 31.54 -17.20
N LEU A 300 -5.46 31.76 -17.09
CA LEU A 300 -4.77 32.92 -17.66
C LEU A 300 -4.82 32.95 -19.19
N LEU A 301 -4.77 31.77 -19.82
CA LEU A 301 -4.91 31.64 -21.26
C LEU A 301 -6.36 31.80 -21.72
N GLY A 302 -7.32 31.94 -20.80
CA GLY A 302 -8.76 32.04 -21.09
C GLY A 302 -9.34 30.75 -21.66
N GLY A 303 -8.79 29.60 -21.27
CA GLY A 303 -9.32 28.28 -21.63
C GLY A 303 -10.40 27.77 -20.68
N ALA A 304 -10.75 28.55 -19.65
CA ALA A 304 -11.82 28.24 -18.73
C ALA A 304 -13.08 29.03 -19.10
N ASP A 305 -14.19 28.33 -19.32
CA ASP A 305 -15.51 28.93 -19.58
C ASP A 305 -16.34 29.09 -18.29
N ASP A 306 -15.90 28.48 -17.20
CA ASP A 306 -16.57 28.47 -15.90
C ASP A 306 -16.23 29.70 -15.05
N ALA A 307 -17.08 29.99 -14.04
CA ALA A 307 -16.76 30.97 -13.02
C ALA A 307 -15.49 30.60 -12.25
N ALA A 308 -14.71 31.61 -11.82
CA ALA A 308 -13.44 31.41 -11.10
C ALA A 308 -13.57 30.45 -9.90
N ALA A 309 -14.67 30.58 -9.14
CA ALA A 309 -14.98 29.71 -8.01
C ALA A 309 -15.09 28.22 -8.40
N LEU A 310 -15.67 27.92 -9.55
CA LEU A 310 -15.80 26.54 -10.02
C LEU A 310 -14.48 26.04 -10.62
N HIS A 311 -13.80 26.88 -11.41
CA HIS A 311 -12.51 26.56 -12.00
C HIS A 311 -11.46 26.22 -10.95
N PHE A 312 -11.30 27.03 -9.90
CA PHE A 312 -10.28 26.83 -8.86
C PHE A 312 -10.67 25.84 -7.75
N ARG A 313 -11.77 25.10 -7.90
CA ARG A 313 -12.24 24.11 -6.92
C ARG A 313 -11.28 22.92 -6.74
N PHE A 314 -10.26 22.77 -7.59
CA PHE A 314 -9.18 21.79 -7.41
C PHE A 314 -8.13 22.20 -6.35
N LEU A 315 -8.05 23.49 -5.96
CA LEU A 315 -7.03 24.00 -5.04
C LEU A 315 -6.99 23.30 -3.67
N PRO A 316 -8.11 22.98 -3.00
CA PRO A 316 -8.11 22.14 -1.80
C PRO A 316 -7.34 20.82 -1.97
N GLY A 317 -7.47 20.18 -3.13
CA GLY A 317 -6.76 18.96 -3.49
C GLY A 317 -5.26 19.17 -3.63
N VAL A 318 -4.86 20.25 -4.29
CA VAL A 318 -3.45 20.67 -4.40
C VAL A 318 -2.84 20.89 -3.03
N VAL A 319 -3.49 21.69 -2.17
CA VAL A 319 -2.97 22.02 -0.84
C VAL A 319 -2.86 20.77 0.04
N ALA A 320 -3.88 19.91 0.06
CA ALA A 320 -3.84 18.65 0.79
C ALA A 320 -2.70 17.73 0.31
N THR A 321 -2.53 17.62 -1.00
CA THR A 321 -1.50 16.76 -1.62
C THR A 321 -0.09 17.31 -1.36
N LEU A 322 0.11 18.63 -1.48
CA LEU A 322 1.37 19.29 -1.12
C LEU A 322 1.72 19.04 0.35
N ALA A 323 0.77 19.22 1.26
CA ALA A 323 1.01 19.00 2.69
C ALA A 323 1.47 17.57 2.99
N VAL A 324 0.83 16.56 2.38
CA VAL A 324 1.24 15.15 2.51
C VAL A 324 2.62 14.90 1.91
N GLY A 325 2.87 15.39 0.69
CA GLY A 325 4.15 15.22 0.01
C GLY A 325 5.32 15.84 0.78
N VAL A 326 5.13 17.07 1.30
CA VAL A 326 6.11 17.76 2.15
C VAL A 326 6.32 17.00 3.45
N ALA A 327 5.26 16.53 4.12
CA ALA A 327 5.39 15.77 5.36
C ALA A 327 6.18 14.46 5.16
N LEU A 328 5.90 13.73 4.06
CA LEU A 328 6.64 12.53 3.69
C LEU A 328 8.12 12.83 3.47
N TRP A 329 8.42 13.87 2.69
CA TRP A 329 9.80 14.26 2.39
C TRP A 329 10.54 14.71 3.66
N VAL A 330 10.00 15.68 4.41
CA VAL A 330 10.64 16.22 5.62
C VAL A 330 10.92 15.11 6.62
N TYR A 331 9.93 14.28 6.93
CA TYR A 331 10.08 13.22 7.92
C TYR A 331 11.17 12.23 7.51
N HIS A 332 11.09 11.65 6.31
CA HIS A 332 12.04 10.61 5.91
C HIS A 332 13.43 11.18 5.63
N TRP A 333 13.52 12.43 5.16
CA TRP A 333 14.80 13.13 5.06
C TRP A 333 15.45 13.31 6.43
N THR A 334 14.69 13.71 7.46
CA THR A 334 15.25 13.83 8.81
C THR A 334 15.72 12.48 9.37
N VAL A 335 15.07 11.38 9.00
CA VAL A 335 15.51 10.02 9.37
C VAL A 335 16.83 9.68 8.69
N VAL A 336 16.94 9.88 7.37
CA VAL A 336 18.20 9.67 6.63
C VAL A 336 19.34 10.46 7.28
N GLN A 337 19.12 11.76 7.56
CA GLN A 337 20.12 12.63 8.18
C GLN A 337 20.61 12.12 9.55
N ARG A 338 19.75 11.44 10.32
CA ARG A 338 20.12 10.84 11.61
C ARG A 338 20.90 9.54 11.45
N GLU A 339 20.70 8.84 10.34
CA GLU A 339 21.21 7.48 10.11
C GLU A 339 22.50 7.44 9.28
N VAL A 340 22.88 8.54 8.63
CA VAL A 340 24.12 8.66 7.82
C VAL A 340 25.36 8.11 8.52
N LYS A 341 25.51 8.44 9.81
CA LYS A 341 26.68 8.02 10.59
C LYS A 341 26.75 6.52 10.84
N ALA A 342 25.62 5.82 10.77
CA ALA A 342 25.52 4.39 11.06
C ALA A 342 25.75 3.50 9.83
N SER A 343 25.52 4.00 8.62
CA SER A 343 25.57 3.22 7.37
C SER A 343 25.97 4.08 6.17
N PRO A 344 27.23 4.58 6.12
CA PRO A 344 27.64 5.53 5.10
C PRO A 344 27.70 4.91 3.68
N GLN A 345 28.07 3.64 3.55
CA GLN A 345 28.24 3.02 2.23
C GLN A 345 26.90 2.72 1.55
N GLU A 346 25.96 2.09 2.27
CA GLU A 346 24.64 1.78 1.73
C GLU A 346 23.83 3.05 1.41
N GLU A 347 24.01 4.10 2.22
CA GLU A 347 23.43 5.41 1.93
C GLU A 347 24.01 6.02 0.64
N LEU A 348 25.33 5.98 0.44
CA LEU A 348 25.97 6.51 -0.77
C LEU A 348 25.47 5.79 -2.04
N ASP A 349 25.28 4.48 -1.97
CA ASP A 349 24.73 3.70 -3.09
C ASP A 349 23.28 4.05 -3.36
N ALA A 350 22.45 4.13 -2.31
CA ALA A 350 21.04 4.50 -2.45
C ALA A 350 20.85 5.94 -2.93
N ARG A 351 21.68 6.88 -2.46
CA ARG A 351 21.68 8.28 -2.92
C ARG A 351 22.05 8.39 -4.39
N ARG A 352 23.04 7.62 -4.87
CA ARG A 352 23.37 7.55 -6.31
C ARG A 352 22.19 7.03 -7.12
N ALA A 353 21.57 5.94 -6.69
CA ALA A 353 20.37 5.40 -7.35
C ALA A 353 19.22 6.41 -7.37
N TYR A 354 18.97 7.10 -6.26
CA TYR A 354 17.98 8.16 -6.15
C TYR A 354 18.22 9.27 -7.17
N VAL A 355 19.45 9.80 -7.27
CA VAL A 355 19.79 10.86 -8.23
C VAL A 355 19.55 10.41 -9.67
N TYR A 356 19.94 9.18 -10.03
CA TYR A 356 19.70 8.65 -11.38
C TYR A 356 18.21 8.49 -11.70
N ILE A 357 17.41 8.00 -10.75
CA ILE A 357 15.97 7.82 -10.93
C ILE A 357 15.27 9.18 -11.05
N VAL A 358 15.58 10.14 -10.17
CA VAL A 358 15.03 11.50 -10.23
C VAL A 358 15.39 12.16 -11.56
N SER A 359 16.65 12.06 -11.99
CA SER A 359 17.10 12.59 -13.28
C SER A 359 16.35 11.95 -14.45
N GLY A 360 16.17 10.63 -14.43
CA GLY A 360 15.42 9.91 -15.46
C GLY A 360 13.93 10.31 -15.51
N ILE A 361 13.29 10.46 -14.36
CA ILE A 361 11.89 10.93 -14.27
C ILE A 361 11.77 12.37 -14.80
N GLY A 362 12.66 13.27 -14.39
CA GLY A 362 12.69 14.66 -14.87
C GLY A 362 12.88 14.72 -16.39
N LEU A 363 13.82 13.94 -16.92
CA LEU A 363 14.09 13.88 -18.36
C LEU A 363 12.90 13.30 -19.15
N THR A 364 12.20 12.31 -18.59
CA THR A 364 10.96 11.77 -19.18
C THR A 364 9.84 12.83 -19.18
N ALA A 365 9.66 13.55 -18.08
CA ALA A 365 8.67 14.63 -17.98
C ALA A 365 8.98 15.75 -18.99
N MET A 366 10.26 16.15 -19.12
CA MET A 366 10.71 17.13 -20.10
C MET A 366 10.43 16.67 -21.54
N ALA A 367 10.72 15.41 -21.86
CA ALA A 367 10.46 14.86 -23.18
C ALA A 367 8.96 14.87 -23.54
N ILE A 368 8.08 14.50 -22.60
CA ILE A 368 6.63 14.58 -22.77
C ILE A 368 6.20 16.05 -22.94
N GLY A 369 6.75 16.97 -22.14
CA GLY A 369 6.48 18.40 -22.26
C GLY A 369 6.84 18.97 -23.63
N VAL A 370 8.02 18.63 -24.17
CA VAL A 370 8.44 19.01 -25.52
C VAL A 370 7.49 18.42 -26.57
N PHE A 371 7.14 17.14 -26.47
CA PHE A 371 6.22 16.48 -27.41
C PHE A 371 4.86 17.18 -27.45
N LEU A 372 4.27 17.47 -26.28
CA LEU A 372 3.00 18.20 -26.20
C LEU A 372 3.12 19.64 -26.73
N LEU A 373 4.25 20.32 -26.50
CA LEU A 373 4.49 21.68 -27.01
C LEU A 373 4.55 21.69 -28.54
N VAL A 374 5.28 20.73 -29.13
CA VAL A 374 5.36 20.58 -30.59
C VAL A 374 3.99 20.27 -31.17
N GLY A 375 3.22 19.36 -30.55
CA GLY A 375 1.85 19.08 -30.95
C GLY A 375 0.97 20.33 -30.96
N ALA A 376 1.02 21.11 -29.88
CA ALA A 376 0.26 22.35 -29.78
C ALA A 376 0.73 23.43 -30.79
N ALA A 377 2.02 23.51 -31.09
CA ALA A 377 2.55 24.39 -32.12
C ALA A 377 2.13 23.95 -33.54
N LEU A 378 2.08 22.65 -33.80
CA LEU A 378 1.56 22.10 -35.04
C LEU A 378 0.06 22.37 -35.19
N ASP A 379 -0.73 22.19 -34.14
CA ASP A 379 -2.15 22.52 -34.13
C ASP A 379 -2.35 24.02 -34.42
N LEU A 380 -1.55 24.91 -33.83
CA LEU A 380 -1.56 26.35 -34.14
C LEU A 380 -1.30 26.62 -35.62
N VAL A 381 -0.30 25.95 -36.21
CA VAL A 381 0.05 26.10 -37.62
C VAL A 381 -1.09 25.57 -38.51
N VAL A 382 -1.61 24.37 -38.23
CA VAL A 382 -2.72 23.76 -38.98
C VAL A 382 -3.99 24.61 -38.88
N ASP A 383 -4.33 25.11 -37.70
CA ASP A 383 -5.48 25.98 -37.47
C ASP A 383 -5.31 27.32 -38.19
N SER A 384 -4.10 27.88 -38.24
CA SER A 384 -3.83 29.10 -39.01
C SER A 384 -4.08 28.92 -40.52
N PHE A 385 -3.89 27.70 -41.05
CA PHE A 385 -4.23 27.36 -42.43
C PHE A 385 -5.72 27.06 -42.62
N SER A 386 -6.39 26.45 -41.63
CA SER A 386 -7.80 26.07 -41.71
C SER A 386 -8.77 27.24 -41.47
N GLN A 387 -8.39 28.24 -40.66
CA GLN A 387 -9.15 29.48 -40.46
C GLN A 387 -9.34 30.31 -41.74
N VAL A 388 -8.46 30.13 -42.72
CA VAL A 388 -8.59 30.74 -44.05
C VAL A 388 -9.71 30.08 -44.88
N ILE A 389 -10.15 28.86 -44.54
CA ILE A 389 -11.02 28.03 -45.38
C ILE A 389 -12.38 27.72 -44.72
N ALA A 390 -12.45 27.56 -43.39
CA ALA A 390 -13.70 27.22 -42.71
C ALA A 390 -13.72 27.84 -41.30
N GLY A 391 -14.56 28.86 -41.09
CA GLY A 391 -14.68 29.55 -39.81
C GLY A 391 -15.18 28.66 -38.66
N ARG A 392 -14.27 27.90 -38.04
CA ARG A 392 -14.49 27.19 -36.77
C ARG A 392 -13.30 27.30 -35.83
N GLU A 393 -13.69 27.39 -34.55
CA GLU A 393 -13.02 27.32 -33.24
C GLU A 393 -11.51 27.53 -33.18
N GLY A 394 -11.11 28.61 -32.49
CA GLY A 394 -9.72 28.94 -32.22
C GLY A 394 -9.04 28.02 -31.21
N LEU A 395 -7.70 28.05 -31.26
CA LEU A 395 -6.70 27.46 -30.37
C LEU A 395 -7.21 26.59 -29.20
N ARG A 396 -6.86 25.29 -29.20
CA ARG A 396 -6.97 24.45 -27.99
C ARG A 396 -5.93 24.90 -26.96
N ARG A 397 -6.38 25.56 -25.89
CA ARG A 397 -5.53 26.18 -24.84
C ARG A 397 -5.05 25.17 -23.78
N GLU A 398 -5.78 24.08 -23.58
CA GLU A 398 -5.43 23.05 -22.59
C GLU A 398 -4.11 22.31 -22.90
N PRO A 399 -3.83 21.85 -24.14
CA PRO A 399 -2.55 21.19 -24.46
C PRO A 399 -1.33 22.10 -24.26
N LEU A 400 -1.47 23.41 -24.48
CA LEU A 400 -0.41 24.40 -24.23
C LEU A 400 -0.10 24.55 -22.73
N ALA A 401 -1.12 24.59 -21.88
CA ALA A 401 -0.92 24.66 -20.44
C ALA A 401 -0.19 23.43 -19.89
N TRP A 402 -0.56 22.23 -20.37
CA TRP A 402 0.09 20.98 -19.97
C TRP A 402 1.55 20.89 -20.44
N SER A 403 1.86 21.35 -21.66
CA SER A 403 3.22 21.32 -22.18
C SER A 403 4.18 22.23 -21.40
N ILE A 404 3.77 23.48 -21.14
CA ILE A 404 4.54 24.43 -20.32
C ILE A 404 4.77 23.88 -18.90
N THR A 405 3.74 23.28 -18.31
CA THR A 405 3.82 22.68 -16.97
C THR A 405 4.86 21.55 -16.91
N LEU A 406 4.83 20.63 -17.87
CA LEU A 406 5.77 19.50 -17.92
C LEU A 406 7.20 19.95 -18.21
N LEU A 407 7.40 20.99 -19.04
CA LEU A 407 8.72 21.59 -19.27
C LEU A 407 9.28 22.23 -18.00
N ALA A 408 8.45 22.97 -17.25
CA ALA A 408 8.86 23.60 -16.00
C ALA A 408 9.25 22.56 -14.94
N LEU A 409 8.53 21.44 -14.87
CA LEU A 409 8.81 20.36 -13.91
C LEU A 409 9.94 19.43 -14.33
N GLY A 410 10.19 19.28 -15.63
CA GLY A 410 11.25 18.44 -16.19
C GLY A 410 12.63 19.10 -16.21
N GLY A 411 12.73 20.39 -15.86
CA GLY A 411 14.00 21.08 -15.68
C GLY A 411 14.87 20.42 -14.59
N PRO A 412 16.20 20.69 -14.58
CA PRO A 412 17.08 20.13 -13.57
C PRO A 412 16.65 20.57 -12.16
N LEU A 413 16.28 19.58 -11.32
CA LEU A 413 15.94 19.73 -9.90
C LEU A 413 17.18 19.69 -9.00
#